data_AF-A0A949U9Z8-F1
#
_entry.id   AF-A0A949U9Z8-F1
#
_cell.length_a   1.000
_cell.length_b   1.000
_cell.length_c   1.000
_cell.angle_alpha   90.00
_cell.angle_beta   90.00
_cell.angle_gamma   90.00
#
_symmetry.space_group_name_H-M   'P 1'
#
loop_
_entity.id
_entity.type
_entity.pdbx_description
1 polymer ?
#
loop_
_entity_poly.entity_id
_entity_poly.type
_entity_poly.pdbx_seq_one_letter_code
_entity_poly.pdbx_strand_id
1 'polypeptide(L)'
;MFDVTVDFPRMKVAVATRGERVVEIRYLPLSAPRVGPKNAVAAEAKRQLESYREDPDAKFDLPIVIDGSELERAVWRAMCAIPRGRTRT
;
A
#
# COMPACT_ATOMS: atom_id res chain seq x y z
N MET A 1 9.75 -4.54 10.78
CA MET A 1 9.25 -3.32 11.46
C MET A 1 8.66 -2.42 10.39
N PHE A 2 7.54 -1.74 10.64
CA PHE A 2 6.96 -0.82 9.66
C PHE A 2 7.62 0.57 9.68
N ASP A 3 7.58 1.24 8.55
CA ASP A 3 8.21 2.56 8.32
C ASP A 3 7.23 3.71 8.33
N VAL A 4 5.94 3.42 8.14
CA VAL A 4 4.85 4.37 8.38
C VAL A 4 3.54 3.64 8.66
N THR A 5 2.65 4.27 9.42
CA THR A 5 1.26 3.86 9.58
C THR A 5 0.31 5.01 9.25
N VAL A 6 -0.77 4.71 8.54
CA VAL A 6 -1.82 5.65 8.13
C VAL A 6 -3.14 5.21 8.72
N ASP A 7 -3.93 6.14 9.26
CA ASP A 7 -5.25 5.82 9.80
C ASP A 7 -6.31 5.81 8.70
N PHE A 8 -7.14 4.77 8.73
CA PHE A 8 -8.37 4.67 7.98
C PHE A 8 -9.55 4.55 8.96
N PRO A 9 -10.80 4.82 8.52
CA PRO A 9 -11.96 4.85 9.43
C PRO A 9 -12.18 3.56 10.24
N ARG A 10 -11.75 2.40 9.72
CA ARG A 10 -11.97 1.08 10.34
C ARG A 10 -10.68 0.31 10.64
N MET A 11 -9.51 0.84 10.27
CA MET A 11 -8.23 0.13 10.40
C MET A 11 -7.06 1.10 10.32
N LYS A 12 -5.84 0.60 10.56
CA LYS A 12 -4.61 1.30 10.17
C LYS A 12 -3.95 0.54 9.02
N VAL A 13 -3.35 1.27 8.09
CA VAL A 13 -2.52 0.69 7.03
C VAL A 13 -1.07 0.95 7.37
N ALA A 14 -0.28 -0.11 7.46
CA ALA A 14 1.15 -0.01 7.68
C ALA A 14 1.91 -0.35 6.41
N VAL A 15 3.03 0.36 6.19
CA VAL A 15 3.90 0.16 5.04
C VAL A 15 5.31 -0.12 5.54
N ALA A 16 5.96 -1.14 4.98
CA ALA A 16 7.39 -1.37 5.14
C ALA A 16 8.12 -1.14 3.81
N THR A 17 9.34 -0.64 3.93
CA THR A 17 10.20 -0.27 2.81
C THR A 17 11.55 -0.96 2.94
N ARG A 18 12.21 -1.20 1.81
CA ARG A 18 13.60 -1.66 1.74
C ARG A 18 14.35 -0.79 0.75
N GLY A 19 15.26 0.03 1.26
CA GLY A 19 15.91 1.07 0.45
C GLY A 19 14.86 2.05 -0.07
N GLU A 20 14.84 2.27 -1.38
CA GLU A 20 13.91 3.19 -2.04
C GLU A 20 12.67 2.50 -2.62
N ARG A 21 12.21 1.39 -2.02
CA ARG A 21 11.08 0.62 -2.51
C ARG A 21 10.13 0.20 -1.40
N VAL A 22 8.84 0.16 -1.68
CA VAL A 22 7.82 -0.46 -0.82
C VAL A 22 7.87 -1.97 -1.02
N VAL A 23 7.89 -2.72 0.08
CA VAL A 23 7.98 -4.19 0.06
C VAL A 23 6.81 -4.89 0.74
N GLU A 24 6.09 -4.19 1.62
CA GLU A 24 4.98 -4.79 2.35
C GLU A 24 3.93 -3.72 2.71
N ILE A 25 2.65 -4.09 2.57
CA ILE A 25 1.52 -3.34 3.09
C ILE A 25 0.71 -4.28 3.99
N ARG A 26 0.31 -3.81 5.17
CA ARG A 26 -0.47 -4.59 6.15
C ARG A 26 -1.63 -3.79 6.72
N TYR A 27 -2.78 -4.44 6.86
CA TYR A 27 -3.88 -3.94 7.66
C TYR A 27 -3.65 -4.27 9.13
N LEU A 28 -3.73 -3.26 9.98
CA LEU A 28 -3.52 -3.34 11.43
C LEU A 28 -4.80 -2.90 12.17
N PRO A 29 -5.03 -3.41 13.40
CA PRO A 29 -6.12 -2.94 14.24
C PRO A 29 -5.94 -1.45 14.61
N LEU A 30 -7.04 -0.78 14.96
CA LEU A 30 -7.04 0.63 15.38
C LEU A 30 -6.16 0.90 16.62
N SER A 31 -5.92 -0.12 17.45
CA SER A 31 -5.06 -0.05 18.63
C SER A 31 -3.56 -0.05 18.30
N ALA A 32 -3.17 -0.35 17.06
CA ALA A 32 -1.76 -0.38 16.68
C ALA A 32 -1.12 1.02 16.80
N PRO A 33 0.17 1.10 17.20
CA PRO A 33 0.84 2.37 17.43
C PRO A 33 0.97 3.18 16.13
N ARG A 34 0.95 4.51 16.26
CA ARG A 34 1.25 5.40 15.14
C ARG A 34 2.76 5.46 14.92
N VAL A 35 3.18 5.21 13.69
CA VAL A 35 4.55 5.37 13.22
C VAL A 35 4.55 6.46 12.15
N GLY A 36 5.30 7.54 12.39
CA GLY A 36 5.56 8.56 11.37
C GLY A 36 6.51 8.03 10.27
N PRO A 37 6.52 8.65 9.08
CA PRO A 37 7.35 8.18 7.98
C PRO A 37 8.84 8.24 8.33
N LYS A 38 9.53 7.12 8.18
CA LYS A 38 10.96 7.00 8.50
C LYS A 38 11.90 7.30 7.33
N ASN A 39 11.37 7.41 6.11
CA ASN A 39 12.15 7.73 4.91
C ASN A 39 11.24 8.38 3.84
N ALA A 40 11.84 8.84 2.74
CA ALA A 40 11.15 9.54 1.67
C ALA A 40 10.06 8.67 1.01
N VAL A 41 10.32 7.39 0.77
CA VAL A 41 9.34 6.48 0.14
C VAL A 41 8.17 6.19 1.09
N ALA A 42 8.41 6.07 2.39
CA ALA A 42 7.37 5.93 3.40
C ALA A 42 6.54 7.22 3.54
N ALA A 43 7.15 8.40 3.41
CA ALA A 43 6.43 9.68 3.39
C ALA A 43 5.52 9.77 2.16
N GLU A 44 6.02 9.37 1.00
CA GLU A 44 5.26 9.32 -0.24
C GLU A 44 4.11 8.30 -0.18
N ALA A 45 4.39 7.10 0.35
CA ALA A 45 3.37 6.08 0.55
C ALA A 45 2.25 6.57 1.47
N LYS A 46 2.58 7.29 2.55
CA LYS A 46 1.59 7.93 3.41
C LYS A 46 0.74 8.93 2.64
N ARG A 47 1.35 9.83 1.88
CA ARG A 47 0.65 10.86 1.09
C ARG A 47 -0.34 10.24 0.11
N GLN A 48 0.10 9.23 -0.64
CA GLN A 48 -0.77 8.57 -1.63
C GLN A 48 -1.90 7.78 -0.96
N LEU A 49 -1.65 7.12 0.18
CA LEU A 49 -2.69 6.45 0.96
C LEU A 49 -3.72 7.43 1.52
N GLU A 50 -3.29 8.60 1.99
CA GLU A 50 -4.19 9.66 2.46
C GLU A 50 -5.04 10.20 1.30
N SER A 51 -4.43 10.42 0.12
CA SER A 51 -5.14 10.82 -1.08
C SER A 51 -6.16 9.77 -1.53
N TYR A 52 -5.81 8.48 -1.52
CA TYR A 52 -6.72 7.38 -1.86
C TYR A 52 -7.93 7.27 -0.93
N ARG A 53 -7.73 7.59 0.36
CA ARG A 53 -8.81 7.61 1.35
C ARG A 53 -9.83 8.71 1.05
N GLU A 54 -9.41 9.81 0.45
CA GLU A 54 -10.26 10.96 0.09
C GLU A 54 -10.85 10.83 -1.32
N ASP A 55 -10.07 10.28 -2.26
CA ASP A 55 -10.44 10.03 -3.64
C ASP A 55 -10.09 8.58 -4.04
N PRO A 56 -11.10 7.70 -4.23
CA PRO A 56 -10.85 6.31 -4.61
C PRO A 56 -10.24 6.15 -6.02
N ASP A 57 -10.22 7.19 -6.86
CA ASP A 57 -9.56 7.20 -8.17
C ASP A 57 -8.09 7.66 -8.11
N ALA A 58 -7.58 8.03 -6.92
CA ALA A 58 -6.19 8.40 -6.74
C ALA A 58 -5.26 7.25 -7.15
N LYS A 59 -4.30 7.57 -8.03
CA LYS A 59 -3.33 6.59 -8.54
C LYS A 59 -2.19 6.39 -7.56
N PHE A 60 -1.77 5.14 -7.43
CA PHE A 60 -0.54 4.80 -6.74
C PHE A 60 0.63 4.79 -7.73
N ASP A 61 1.60 5.67 -7.52
CA ASP A 61 2.88 5.71 -8.22
C ASP A 61 4.00 5.53 -7.19
N LEU A 62 4.03 4.35 -6.59
CA LEU A 62 5.04 3.95 -5.61
C LEU A 62 5.93 2.88 -6.22
N PRO A 63 7.25 2.97 -6.03
CA PRO A 63 8.13 1.95 -6.56
C PRO A 63 8.05 0.72 -5.63
N ILE A 64 7.34 -0.31 -6.08
CA ILE A 64 7.10 -1.55 -5.33
C ILE A 64 8.07 -2.66 -5.76
N VAL A 65 8.51 -3.49 -4.81
CA VAL A 65 9.15 -4.77 -5.12
C VAL A 65 8.06 -5.82 -5.23
N ILE A 66 7.96 -6.44 -6.41
CA ILE A 66 7.06 -7.57 -6.64
C ILE A 66 7.90 -8.84 -6.69
N ASP A 67 8.16 -9.42 -5.53
CA ASP A 67 8.84 -10.71 -5.41
C ASP A 67 7.81 -11.85 -5.51
N GLY A 68 7.99 -12.77 -6.46
CA GLY A 68 7.10 -13.91 -6.67
C GLY A 68 7.48 -14.71 -7.93
N SER A 69 6.93 -15.91 -8.05
CA SER A 69 6.97 -16.75 -9.23
C SER A 69 6.35 -16.07 -10.45
N GLU A 70 6.59 -16.62 -11.65
CA GLU A 70 5.95 -16.12 -12.87
C GLU A 70 4.42 -16.14 -12.79
N LEU A 71 3.86 -17.18 -12.16
CA LEU A 71 2.43 -17.32 -11.95
C LEU A 71 1.89 -16.22 -11.02
N GLU A 72 2.51 -15.99 -9.86
CA GLU A 72 2.10 -14.95 -8.92
C GLU A 72 2.15 -13.56 -9.57
N ARG A 73 3.22 -13.26 -10.32
CA ARG A 73 3.34 -12.00 -11.08
C ARG A 73 2.28 -11.86 -12.17
N ALA A 74 1.90 -12.95 -12.84
CA ALA A 74 0.80 -12.93 -13.81
C ALA A 74 -0.54 -12.65 -13.13
N VAL A 75 -0.82 -13.30 -11.99
CA VAL A 75 -2.03 -13.06 -11.20
C VAL A 75 -2.09 -11.61 -10.71
N TRP A 76 -1.01 -11.07 -10.15
CA TRP A 76 -0.99 -9.68 -9.69
C TRP A 76 -1.21 -8.67 -10.82
N ARG A 77 -0.62 -8.90 -12.01
CA ARG A 77 -0.90 -8.06 -13.19
C ARG A 77 -2.38 -8.12 -13.58
N ALA A 78 -3.00 -9.31 -13.54
CA ALA A 78 -4.43 -9.45 -13.81
C ALA A 78 -5.29 -8.75 -12.76
N MET A 79 -4.92 -8.81 -11.49
CA MET A 79 -5.60 -8.09 -10.41
C MET A 79 -5.53 -6.57 -10.59
N CYS A 80 -4.37 -6.03 -11.00
CA CYS A 80 -4.21 -4.60 -11.27
C CYS A 80 -5.05 -4.10 -12.47
N ALA A 81 -5.48 -4.99 -13.36
CA ALA A 81 -6.34 -4.64 -14.50
C ALA A 81 -7.85 -4.61 -14.15
N ILE A 82 -8.23 -4.98 -12.92
CA ILE A 82 -9.63 -4.95 -12.48
C ILE A 82 -10.06 -3.49 -12.32
N PRO A 83 -11.09 -3.01 -13.05
CA PRO A 83 -11.58 -1.66 -12.88
C PRO A 83 -12.18 -1.44 -11.49
N ARG A 84 -12.12 -0.21 -10.98
CA ARG A 84 -12.75 0.14 -9.70
C ARG A 84 -14.22 -0.30 -9.63
N GLY A 85 -14.63 -0.81 -8.47
CA GLY A 85 -16.00 -1.25 -8.23
C GLY A 85 -16.43 -2.49 -9.03
N ARG A 86 -15.49 -3.19 -9.70
CA ARG A 86 -15.76 -4.44 -10.41
C ARG A 86 -15.05 -5.60 -9.74
N THR A 87 -15.58 -6.79 -10.00
CA THR A 87 -14.99 -8.07 -9.60
C THR A 87 -14.69 -8.90 -10.85
N ARG A 88 -13.80 -9.87 -10.69
CA ARG A 88 -13.48 -10.92 -11.67
C ARG A 88 -13.47 -12.26 -10.93
N THR A 89 -13.83 -13.33 -11.64
CA THR A 89 -13.89 -14.71 -11.14
C THR A 89 -13.00 -15.60 -11.98
#